data_AF-Q89SB7-F1
#
_entry.id   AF-Q89SB7-F1
#
_cell.length_a   1.000
_cell.length_b   1.000
_cell.length_c   1.000
_cell.angle_alpha   90.00
_cell.angle_beta   90.00
_cell.angle_gamma   90.00
#
_symmetry.space_group_name_H-M   'P 1'
#
loop_
_entity.id
_entity.type
_entity.pdbx_description
1 polymer ?
#
loop_
_entity_poly.entity_id
_entity_poly.type
_entity_poly.pdbx_seq_one_letter_code
_entity_poly.pdbx_strand_id
1 'polypeptide(L)'
;MVNVGGVMIEGSRLTTVVVSLDALEAAQAPEKADYLTEAVVYYVNEIQRVGVYKGRELPAVAMQAYHADYYLAQVNNGGHSQFIGNTGVAMLPTTSGDALAGLKAMGAAAQHQILQEMMDWVKANTGEAALQNGFGERAAPLDALDRRFYEAERQQPMTQLAARWIANWPELRAVAKQQYASEIQRLAQLNPHLSQRRIWRGVRQIRFQMTDRLQITVAAACGAVAPEPELKLMVLAGSSMEVEGQQCMAFGVKTDKGARLCVYEDAGGQLYEYGPGSQSPKPAEMHEILKSFPPSLVGGRLSVVGADAIRNFSRIAEQNLAAEAIDLLLRKSGLDPTAMITALDVSDDRAAWHAVTGKTCVLIETLGDRANMIGPDGRPALTVTRAEIERHAAEAAVGRDSLEIQA
;
A
#
# COMPACT_ATOMS: atom_id res chain seq x y z
N MET A 1 17.48 -36.04 8.10
CA MET A 1 18.25 -35.71 6.89
C MET A 1 18.06 -34.24 6.60
N VAL A 2 19.12 -33.45 6.70
CA VAL A 2 19.09 -32.02 6.33
C VAL A 2 19.08 -31.97 4.81
N ASN A 3 17.97 -31.54 4.20
CA ASN A 3 17.90 -31.35 2.76
C ASN A 3 18.70 -30.09 2.41
N VAL A 4 19.94 -30.30 1.95
CA VAL A 4 20.85 -29.25 1.50
C VAL A 4 20.62 -29.03 0.02
N GLY A 5 20.09 -27.86 -0.35
CA GLY A 5 20.29 -27.30 -1.69
C GLY A 5 19.21 -27.57 -2.75
N GLY A 6 17.93 -27.47 -2.39
CA GLY A 6 16.88 -27.28 -3.42
C GLY A 6 17.13 -26.00 -4.23
N VAL A 7 16.87 -26.05 -5.54
CA VAL A 7 16.91 -24.88 -6.42
C VAL A 7 15.84 -23.89 -5.94
N MET A 8 16.27 -22.79 -5.31
CA MET A 8 15.38 -21.80 -4.66
C MET A 8 14.69 -20.85 -5.67
N ILE A 9 15.20 -20.82 -6.90
CA ILE A 9 14.60 -20.12 -8.03
C ILE A 9 14.61 -21.02 -9.26
N GLU A 10 13.43 -21.19 -9.86
CA GLU A 10 13.28 -21.80 -11.18
C GLU A 10 12.78 -20.73 -12.16
N GLY A 11 13.60 -20.39 -13.15
CA GLY A 11 13.36 -19.23 -14.01
C GLY A 11 13.41 -17.91 -13.21
N SER A 12 12.29 -17.19 -13.16
CA SER A 12 12.10 -15.96 -12.36
C SER A 12 11.26 -16.19 -11.10
N ARG A 13 10.96 -17.45 -10.75
CA ARG A 13 10.02 -17.79 -9.67
C ARG A 13 10.73 -18.37 -8.47
N LEU A 14 10.35 -17.92 -7.28
CA LEU A 14 10.69 -18.59 -6.04
C LEU A 14 9.96 -19.94 -5.95
N THR A 15 10.66 -20.95 -5.48
CA THR A 15 10.15 -22.33 -5.31
C THR A 15 9.96 -22.72 -3.85
N THR A 16 10.26 -21.82 -2.91
CA THR A 16 10.24 -22.10 -1.47
C THR A 16 9.44 -21.07 -0.70
N VAL A 17 8.65 -21.54 0.25
CA VAL A 17 7.94 -20.74 1.26
C VAL A 17 8.68 -20.83 2.57
N VAL A 18 9.06 -19.69 3.15
CA VAL A 18 9.80 -19.66 4.42
C VAL A 18 8.89 -19.18 5.54
N VAL A 19 8.84 -19.94 6.63
CA VAL A 19 8.11 -19.57 7.86
C VAL A 19 9.03 -19.74 9.07
N SER A 20 8.67 -19.13 10.20
CA SER A 20 9.35 -19.43 11.46
C SER A 20 9.02 -20.85 11.94
N LEU A 21 10.01 -21.53 12.51
CA LEU A 21 9.83 -22.84 13.12
C LEU A 21 8.80 -22.80 14.25
N ASP A 22 8.83 -21.75 15.08
CA ASP A 22 7.86 -21.53 16.16
C ASP A 22 6.41 -21.55 15.65
N ALA A 23 6.13 -20.97 14.47
CA ALA A 23 4.79 -20.96 13.89
C ALA A 23 4.35 -22.35 13.42
N LEU A 24 5.27 -23.11 12.80
CA LEU A 24 5.01 -24.49 12.39
C LEU A 24 4.78 -25.41 13.59
N GLU A 25 5.55 -25.24 14.66
CA GLU A 25 5.40 -26.01 15.90
C GLU A 25 4.13 -25.64 16.64
N ALA A 26 3.79 -24.35 16.75
CA ALA A 26 2.56 -23.89 17.38
C ALA A 26 1.31 -24.48 16.70
N ALA A 27 1.29 -24.53 15.37
CA ALA A 27 0.15 -25.02 14.59
C ALA A 27 -0.13 -26.53 14.72
N GLN A 28 0.72 -27.29 15.44
CA GLN A 28 0.39 -28.66 15.83
C GLN A 28 -0.78 -28.71 16.82
N ALA A 29 -0.98 -27.64 17.59
CA ALA A 29 -2.14 -27.48 18.46
C ALA A 29 -3.30 -26.83 17.66
N PRO A 30 -4.49 -27.46 17.56
CA PRO A 30 -5.57 -26.96 16.71
C PRO A 30 -6.03 -25.52 17.01
N GLU A 31 -5.92 -25.08 18.25
CA GLU A 31 -6.27 -23.73 18.71
C GLU A 31 -5.23 -22.66 18.34
N LYS A 32 -4.09 -23.08 17.78
CA LYS A 32 -3.00 -22.21 17.30
C LYS A 32 -2.71 -22.40 15.81
N ALA A 33 -3.66 -22.98 15.08
CA ALA A 33 -3.52 -23.22 13.63
C ALA A 33 -3.27 -21.92 12.84
N ASP A 34 -3.80 -20.80 13.33
CA ASP A 34 -3.64 -19.45 12.79
C ASP A 34 -2.17 -19.01 12.72
N TYR A 35 -1.30 -19.48 13.62
CA TYR A 35 0.11 -19.09 13.62
C TYR A 35 0.81 -19.44 12.29
N LEU A 36 0.47 -20.60 11.71
CA LEU A 36 1.07 -21.03 10.45
C LEU A 36 0.44 -20.36 9.23
N THR A 37 -0.87 -20.10 9.24
CA THR A 37 -1.53 -19.36 8.15
C THR A 37 -1.03 -17.90 8.13
N GLU A 38 -0.97 -17.26 9.29
CA GLU A 38 -0.39 -15.91 9.44
C GLU A 38 1.07 -15.88 9.00
N ALA A 39 1.88 -16.89 9.33
CA ALA A 39 3.28 -16.94 8.90
C ALA A 39 3.43 -16.96 7.37
N VAL A 40 2.54 -17.64 6.65
CA VAL A 40 2.51 -17.60 5.17
C VAL A 40 2.09 -16.21 4.67
N VAL A 41 1.12 -15.57 5.32
CA VAL A 41 0.70 -14.19 4.99
C VAL A 41 1.85 -13.21 5.19
N TYR A 42 2.58 -13.31 6.30
CA TYR A 42 3.77 -12.52 6.56
C TYR A 42 4.87 -12.77 5.52
N TYR A 43 5.11 -14.02 5.13
CA TYR A 43 6.08 -14.35 4.08
C TYR A 43 5.73 -13.69 2.75
N VAL A 44 4.48 -13.82 2.28
CA VAL A 44 4.05 -13.23 1.00
C VAL A 44 4.21 -11.71 1.03
N ASN A 45 3.70 -11.06 2.08
CA ASN A 45 3.81 -9.61 2.25
C ASN A 45 5.27 -9.15 2.28
N GLU A 46 6.13 -9.81 3.04
CA GLU A 46 7.54 -9.44 3.16
C GLU A 46 8.33 -9.68 1.88
N ILE A 47 8.09 -10.76 1.15
CA ILE A 47 8.79 -11.01 -0.12
C ILE A 47 8.34 -10.04 -1.21
N GLN A 48 7.05 -9.69 -1.27
CA GLN A 48 6.58 -8.65 -2.19
C GLN A 48 7.11 -7.25 -1.80
N ARG A 49 7.24 -6.97 -0.49
CA ARG A 49 7.74 -5.68 0.00
C ARG A 49 9.26 -5.54 -0.10
N VAL A 50 10.02 -6.53 0.32
CA VAL A 50 11.50 -6.49 0.37
C VAL A 50 12.10 -6.96 -0.95
N GLY A 51 11.61 -8.09 -1.47
CA GLY A 51 12.09 -8.70 -2.71
C GLY A 51 11.46 -8.16 -3.98
N VAL A 52 10.38 -7.38 -3.87
CA VAL A 52 9.67 -6.77 -5.01
C VAL A 52 9.27 -7.80 -6.08
N TYR A 53 8.94 -9.01 -5.61
CA TYR A 53 8.32 -10.05 -6.43
C TYR A 53 6.84 -9.76 -6.65
N LYS A 54 6.30 -10.21 -7.79
CA LYS A 54 4.85 -10.33 -8.03
C LYS A 54 4.33 -11.64 -7.47
N GLY A 55 3.02 -11.71 -7.22
CA GLY A 55 2.37 -12.96 -6.81
C GLY A 55 2.68 -14.14 -7.75
N ARG A 56 2.70 -13.91 -9.07
CA ARG A 56 3.06 -14.95 -10.06
C ARG A 56 4.50 -15.43 -10.00
N GLU A 57 5.39 -14.71 -9.31
CA GLU A 57 6.79 -15.10 -9.10
C GLU A 57 6.99 -15.84 -7.77
N LEU A 58 5.92 -16.03 -7.00
CA LEU A 58 5.93 -16.84 -5.78
C LEU A 58 5.47 -18.27 -6.08
N PRO A 59 5.72 -19.22 -5.14
CA PRO A 59 5.07 -20.52 -5.18
C PRO A 59 3.56 -20.36 -5.25
N ALA A 60 2.90 -21.08 -6.17
CA ALA A 60 1.45 -20.96 -6.36
C ALA A 60 0.69 -21.27 -5.07
N VAL A 61 1.13 -22.29 -4.33
CA VAL A 61 0.55 -22.67 -3.03
C VAL A 61 0.57 -21.53 -2.01
N ALA A 62 1.58 -20.65 -2.04
CA ALA A 62 1.67 -19.49 -1.15
C ALA A 62 0.60 -18.46 -1.49
N MET A 63 0.41 -18.13 -2.77
CA MET A 63 -0.63 -17.19 -3.20
C MET A 63 -2.04 -17.75 -2.99
N GLN A 64 -2.22 -19.05 -3.19
CA GLN A 64 -3.49 -19.74 -2.93
C GLN A 64 -3.87 -19.69 -1.45
N ALA A 65 -2.92 -19.98 -0.55
CA ALA A 65 -3.16 -19.85 0.89
C ALA A 65 -3.39 -18.39 1.29
N TYR A 66 -2.61 -17.45 0.76
CA TYR A 66 -2.74 -16.02 1.02
C TYR A 66 -4.12 -15.49 0.62
N HIS A 67 -4.59 -15.82 -0.59
CA HIS A 67 -5.91 -15.37 -1.05
C HIS A 67 -7.07 -16.12 -0.37
N ALA A 68 -6.89 -17.38 0.04
CA ALA A 68 -7.88 -18.09 0.86
C ALA A 68 -8.02 -17.48 2.27
N ASP A 69 -6.91 -17.10 2.90
CA ASP A 69 -6.91 -16.37 4.18
C ASP A 69 -7.53 -14.98 4.04
N TYR A 70 -7.16 -14.24 2.99
CA TYR A 70 -7.78 -12.96 2.66
C TYR A 70 -9.30 -13.09 2.45
N TYR A 71 -9.76 -14.11 1.73
CA TYR A 71 -11.19 -14.40 1.57
C TYR A 71 -11.88 -14.64 2.92
N LEU A 72 -11.33 -15.50 3.77
CA LEU A 72 -11.83 -15.74 5.13
C LEU A 72 -11.92 -14.44 5.94
N ALA A 73 -10.87 -13.63 5.93
CA ALA A 73 -10.81 -12.38 6.66
C ALA A 73 -11.86 -11.37 6.17
N GLN A 74 -12.01 -11.20 4.85
CA GLN A 74 -13.00 -10.26 4.30
C GLN A 74 -14.44 -10.68 4.61
N VAL A 75 -14.76 -11.98 4.47
CA VAL A 75 -16.11 -12.50 4.76
C VAL A 75 -16.42 -12.40 6.26
N ASN A 76 -15.46 -12.65 7.14
CA ASN A 76 -15.65 -12.46 8.58
C ASN A 76 -15.84 -10.99 8.96
N ASN A 77 -15.18 -10.06 8.27
CA ASN A 77 -15.28 -8.64 8.58
C ASN A 77 -16.57 -7.99 8.03
N GLY A 78 -17.09 -8.46 6.90
CA GLY A 78 -18.21 -7.78 6.21
C GLY A 78 -18.89 -8.60 5.13
N GLY A 79 -18.75 -9.92 5.15
CA GLY A 79 -19.39 -10.82 4.20
C GLY A 79 -18.80 -10.79 2.79
N HIS A 80 -19.43 -11.53 1.88
CA HIS A 80 -19.02 -11.61 0.47
C HIS A 80 -19.09 -10.24 -0.23
N SER A 81 -20.01 -9.36 0.19
CA SER A 81 -20.07 -7.98 -0.32
C SER A 81 -18.76 -7.23 -0.05
N GLN A 82 -18.22 -7.32 1.17
CA GLN A 82 -16.94 -6.69 1.48
C GLN A 82 -15.78 -7.33 0.73
N PHE A 83 -15.78 -8.66 0.56
CA PHE A 83 -14.77 -9.34 -0.24
C PHE A 83 -14.75 -8.84 -1.69
N ILE A 84 -15.91 -8.73 -2.35
CA ILE A 84 -16.03 -8.18 -3.71
C ILE A 84 -15.52 -6.74 -3.76
N GLY A 85 -16.02 -5.89 -2.85
CA GLY A 85 -15.67 -4.46 -2.80
C GLY A 85 -14.18 -4.21 -2.57
N ASN A 86 -13.59 -4.85 -1.56
CA ASN A 86 -12.19 -4.64 -1.19
C ASN A 86 -11.21 -5.30 -2.17
N THR A 87 -11.63 -6.37 -2.86
CA THR A 87 -10.81 -6.94 -3.95
C THR A 87 -10.87 -6.06 -5.18
N GLY A 88 -12.05 -5.51 -5.48
CA GLY A 88 -12.32 -4.76 -6.70
C GLY A 88 -12.48 -5.69 -7.92
N VAL A 89 -13.38 -5.30 -8.83
CA VAL A 89 -13.78 -6.11 -9.99
C VAL A 89 -12.62 -6.56 -10.90
N ALA A 90 -11.56 -5.75 -11.00
CA ALA A 90 -10.41 -6.06 -11.84
C ALA A 90 -9.53 -7.19 -11.28
N MET A 91 -9.38 -7.26 -9.95
CA MET A 91 -8.53 -8.26 -9.29
C MET A 91 -9.31 -9.52 -8.87
N LEU A 92 -10.63 -9.41 -8.78
CA LEU A 92 -11.51 -10.49 -8.31
C LEU A 92 -11.29 -11.83 -9.02
N PRO A 93 -11.17 -11.92 -10.36
CA PRO A 93 -10.92 -13.20 -11.02
C PRO A 93 -9.63 -13.90 -10.56
N THR A 94 -8.55 -13.14 -10.39
CA THR A 94 -7.25 -13.69 -9.95
C THR A 94 -7.32 -14.10 -8.48
N THR A 95 -7.78 -13.20 -7.61
CA THR A 95 -7.88 -13.45 -6.17
C THR A 95 -8.80 -14.63 -5.86
N SER A 96 -9.98 -14.68 -6.48
CA SER A 96 -10.92 -15.79 -6.30
C SER A 96 -10.43 -17.08 -6.94
N GLY A 97 -9.71 -17.02 -8.07
CA GLY A 97 -9.09 -18.20 -8.68
C GLY A 97 -8.06 -18.88 -7.77
N ASP A 98 -7.18 -18.08 -7.16
CA ASP A 98 -6.21 -18.57 -6.17
C ASP A 98 -6.91 -19.09 -4.90
N ALA A 99 -7.90 -18.36 -4.39
CA ALA A 99 -8.66 -18.78 -3.21
C ALA A 99 -9.43 -20.09 -3.45
N LEU A 100 -10.09 -20.27 -4.60
CA LEU A 100 -10.75 -21.52 -4.99
C LEU A 100 -9.74 -22.68 -5.05
N ALA A 101 -8.59 -22.48 -5.68
CA ALA A 101 -7.54 -23.50 -5.74
C ALA A 101 -7.03 -23.88 -4.33
N GLY A 102 -6.81 -22.89 -3.45
CA GLY A 102 -6.41 -23.12 -2.06
C GLY A 102 -7.47 -23.87 -1.25
N LEU A 103 -8.74 -23.43 -1.31
CA LEU A 103 -9.87 -24.07 -0.64
C LEU A 103 -10.02 -25.53 -1.07
N LYS A 104 -9.88 -25.80 -2.37
CA LYS A 104 -9.90 -27.17 -2.90
C LYS A 104 -8.74 -28.00 -2.36
N ALA A 105 -7.53 -27.46 -2.37
CA ALA A 105 -6.32 -28.18 -1.94
C ALA A 105 -6.32 -28.49 -0.44
N MET A 106 -6.86 -27.60 0.40
CA MET A 106 -6.98 -27.83 1.85
C MET A 106 -8.20 -28.67 2.26
N GLY A 107 -9.10 -28.98 1.32
CA GLY A 107 -10.30 -29.77 1.58
C GLY A 107 -11.49 -28.98 2.17
N ALA A 108 -11.50 -27.65 2.05
CA ALA A 108 -12.60 -26.78 2.49
C ALA A 108 -13.75 -26.78 1.47
N ALA A 109 -14.40 -27.93 1.29
CA ALA A 109 -15.34 -28.16 0.19
C ALA A 109 -16.58 -27.24 0.23
N ALA A 110 -17.13 -27.00 1.42
CA ALA A 110 -18.30 -26.14 1.58
C ALA A 110 -17.98 -24.68 1.23
N GLN A 111 -16.88 -24.15 1.78
CA GLN A 111 -16.39 -22.80 1.49
C GLN A 111 -16.02 -22.64 0.01
N HIS A 112 -15.40 -23.66 -0.61
CA HIS A 112 -15.14 -23.67 -2.05
C HIS A 112 -16.42 -23.51 -2.86
N GLN A 113 -17.46 -24.30 -2.55
CA GLN A 113 -18.73 -24.21 -3.27
C GLN A 113 -19.38 -22.83 -3.11
N ILE A 114 -19.37 -22.28 -1.89
CA ILE A 114 -19.93 -20.96 -1.60
C ILE A 114 -19.19 -19.87 -2.38
N LEU A 115 -17.86 -19.91 -2.43
CA LEU A 115 -17.07 -18.96 -3.21
C LEU A 115 -17.36 -19.07 -4.71
N GLN A 116 -17.53 -20.30 -5.22
CA GLN A 116 -17.90 -20.52 -6.63
C GLN A 116 -19.27 -19.93 -6.95
N GLU A 117 -20.28 -20.14 -6.09
CA GLU A 117 -21.62 -19.57 -6.26
C GLU A 117 -21.59 -18.03 -6.19
N MET A 118 -20.75 -17.45 -5.34
CA MET A 118 -20.52 -16.00 -5.32
C MET A 118 -19.95 -15.51 -6.65
N MET A 119 -18.95 -16.20 -7.21
CA MET A 119 -18.37 -15.84 -8.51
C MET A 119 -19.38 -15.94 -9.66
N ASP A 120 -20.25 -16.96 -9.62
CA ASP A 120 -21.34 -17.10 -10.59
C ASP A 120 -22.35 -15.94 -10.46
N TRP A 121 -22.66 -15.52 -9.23
CA TRP A 121 -23.50 -14.35 -8.98
C TRP A 121 -22.85 -13.06 -9.50
N VAL A 122 -21.56 -12.83 -9.25
CA VAL A 122 -20.84 -11.64 -9.75
C VAL A 122 -20.88 -11.58 -11.29
N LYS A 123 -20.66 -12.73 -11.95
CA LYS A 123 -20.70 -12.81 -13.41
C LYS A 123 -22.10 -12.51 -13.96
N ALA A 124 -23.14 -12.92 -13.27
CA ALA A 124 -24.52 -12.66 -13.67
C ALA A 124 -24.99 -11.22 -13.36
N ASN A 125 -24.38 -10.55 -12.37
CA ASN A 125 -24.84 -9.27 -11.82
C ASN A 125 -23.72 -8.21 -11.81
N THR A 126 -23.00 -8.04 -12.92
CA THR A 126 -21.78 -7.20 -12.99
C THR A 126 -21.96 -5.76 -12.51
N GLY A 127 -23.10 -5.14 -12.80
CA GLY A 127 -23.41 -3.78 -12.36
C GLY A 127 -23.59 -3.67 -10.85
N GLU A 128 -24.35 -4.59 -10.24
CA GLU A 128 -24.58 -4.63 -8.80
C GLU A 128 -23.32 -5.07 -8.04
N ALA A 129 -22.54 -5.98 -8.62
CA ALA A 129 -21.26 -6.41 -8.08
C ALA A 129 -20.26 -5.25 -7.96
N ALA A 130 -20.27 -4.32 -8.92
CA ALA A 130 -19.40 -3.14 -8.90
C ALA A 130 -19.73 -2.12 -7.79
N LEU A 131 -20.93 -2.20 -7.20
CA LEU A 131 -21.37 -1.32 -6.12
C LEU A 131 -21.09 -1.88 -4.73
N GLN A 132 -20.79 -3.18 -4.62
CA GLN A 132 -20.62 -3.85 -3.33
C GLN A 132 -19.51 -3.21 -2.49
N ASN A 133 -19.80 -2.94 -1.22
CA ASN A 133 -18.84 -2.32 -0.31
C ASN A 133 -18.82 -2.95 1.09
N GLY A 134 -19.66 -3.94 1.37
CA GLY A 134 -19.75 -4.57 2.70
C GLY A 134 -20.58 -3.81 3.73
N PHE A 135 -21.02 -2.58 3.42
CA PHE A 135 -21.74 -1.69 4.32
C PHE A 135 -23.13 -1.34 3.78
N GLY A 136 -23.30 -0.16 3.19
CA GLY A 136 -24.58 0.35 2.69
C GLY A 136 -25.02 -0.32 1.38
N GLU A 137 -24.08 -0.82 0.58
CA GLU A 137 -24.37 -1.51 -0.68
C GLU A 137 -24.07 -3.00 -0.52
N ARG A 138 -25.12 -3.77 -0.23
CA ARG A 138 -25.07 -5.22 0.04
C ARG A 138 -26.22 -5.93 -0.65
N ALA A 139 -25.89 -6.81 -1.60
CA ALA A 139 -26.90 -7.61 -2.29
C ALA A 139 -27.43 -8.75 -1.42
N ALA A 140 -28.74 -8.87 -1.27
CA ALA A 140 -29.38 -9.90 -0.44
C ALA A 140 -28.99 -11.36 -0.77
N PRO A 141 -28.74 -11.75 -2.04
CA PRO A 141 -28.22 -13.07 -2.35
C PRO A 141 -26.86 -13.39 -1.69
N LEU A 142 -26.01 -12.38 -1.50
CA LEU A 142 -24.70 -12.54 -0.86
C LEU A 142 -24.85 -12.78 0.66
N ASP A 143 -25.83 -12.17 1.32
CA ASP A 143 -26.09 -12.42 2.75
C ASP A 143 -26.56 -13.86 3.01
N ALA A 144 -27.21 -14.50 2.04
CA ALA A 144 -27.54 -15.92 2.12
C ALA A 144 -26.29 -16.81 2.03
N LEU A 145 -25.31 -16.43 1.19
CA LEU A 145 -24.01 -17.10 1.11
C LEU A 145 -23.20 -16.89 2.40
N ASP A 146 -23.23 -15.69 2.98
CA ASP A 146 -22.58 -15.38 4.27
C ASP A 146 -23.06 -16.33 5.38
N ARG A 147 -24.38 -16.50 5.52
CA ARG A 147 -24.95 -17.41 6.54
C ARG A 147 -24.47 -18.85 6.38
N ARG A 148 -24.43 -19.35 5.14
CA ARG A 148 -23.92 -20.70 4.83
C ARG A 148 -22.42 -20.81 5.13
N PHE A 149 -21.67 -19.76 4.84
CA PHE A 149 -20.24 -19.70 5.12
C PHE A 149 -19.98 -19.78 6.62
N TYR A 150 -20.65 -18.97 7.44
CA TYR A 150 -20.49 -18.99 8.90
C TYR A 150 -20.92 -20.31 9.53
N GLU A 151 -21.90 -21.02 8.95
CA GLU A 151 -22.24 -22.37 9.38
C GLU A 151 -21.13 -23.37 9.03
N ALA A 152 -20.64 -23.35 7.79
CA ALA A 152 -19.53 -24.20 7.36
C ALA A 152 -18.27 -23.97 8.20
N GLU A 153 -17.92 -22.72 8.47
CA GLU A 153 -16.74 -22.35 9.26
C GLU A 153 -16.83 -22.82 10.71
N ARG A 154 -18.03 -22.80 11.32
CA ARG A 154 -18.24 -23.37 12.67
C ARG A 154 -18.07 -24.89 12.71
N GLN A 155 -18.43 -25.60 11.64
CA GLN A 155 -18.33 -27.05 11.57
C GLN A 155 -16.91 -27.50 11.22
N GLN A 156 -16.27 -26.81 10.27
CA GLN A 156 -14.95 -27.15 9.77
C GLN A 156 -14.16 -25.85 9.49
N PRO A 157 -13.42 -25.36 10.50
CA PRO A 157 -12.68 -24.11 10.37
C PRO A 157 -11.62 -24.16 9.28
N MET A 158 -11.64 -23.19 8.37
CA MET A 158 -10.67 -23.05 7.28
C MET A 158 -9.24 -22.99 7.81
N THR A 159 -9.00 -22.25 8.89
CA THR A 159 -7.66 -22.06 9.47
C THR A 159 -7.00 -23.39 9.85
N GLN A 160 -7.76 -24.33 10.42
CA GLN A 160 -7.23 -25.66 10.78
C GLN A 160 -6.95 -26.53 9.56
N LEU A 161 -7.79 -26.45 8.52
CA LEU A 161 -7.56 -27.14 7.25
C LEU A 161 -6.32 -26.58 6.55
N ALA A 162 -6.20 -25.26 6.49
CA ALA A 162 -5.07 -24.56 5.89
C ALA A 162 -3.77 -24.91 6.60
N ALA A 163 -3.72 -24.89 7.94
CA ALA A 163 -2.51 -25.27 8.69
C ALA A 163 -2.04 -26.70 8.37
N ARG A 164 -2.95 -27.68 8.34
CA ARG A 164 -2.62 -29.06 7.96
C ARG A 164 -2.12 -29.17 6.53
N TRP A 165 -2.72 -28.43 5.61
CA TRP A 165 -2.30 -28.40 4.22
C TRP A 165 -0.90 -27.78 4.08
N ILE A 166 -0.67 -26.60 4.67
CA ILE A 166 0.61 -25.88 4.65
C ILE A 166 1.74 -26.72 5.22
N ALA A 167 1.52 -27.37 6.37
CA ALA A 167 2.53 -28.19 7.03
C ALA A 167 3.07 -29.36 6.18
N ASN A 168 2.35 -29.75 5.12
CA ASN A 168 2.72 -30.84 4.22
C ASN A 168 3.28 -30.35 2.87
N TRP A 169 3.49 -29.05 2.67
CA TRP A 169 4.03 -28.54 1.41
C TRP A 169 5.49 -28.94 1.22
N PRO A 170 5.87 -29.51 0.07
CA PRO A 170 7.27 -29.73 -0.27
C PRO A 170 8.05 -28.42 -0.40
N GLU A 171 7.38 -27.30 -0.68
CA GLU A 171 7.95 -25.95 -0.75
C GLU A 171 8.21 -25.33 0.63
N LEU A 172 7.63 -25.86 1.71
CA LEU A 172 7.72 -25.25 3.03
C LEU A 172 9.08 -25.49 3.66
N ARG A 173 9.72 -24.41 4.08
CA ARG A 173 10.96 -24.41 4.85
C ARG A 173 10.79 -23.63 6.14
N ALA A 174 10.82 -24.34 7.26
CA ALA A 174 10.87 -23.72 8.58
C ALA A 174 12.30 -23.29 8.92
N VAL A 175 12.46 -22.08 9.45
CA VAL A 175 13.74 -21.53 9.92
C VAL A 175 13.62 -21.02 11.35
N ALA A 176 14.72 -20.98 12.09
CA ALA A 176 14.71 -20.39 13.43
C ALA A 176 14.25 -18.92 13.37
N LYS A 177 13.49 -18.46 14.37
CA LYS A 177 12.93 -17.11 14.40
C LYS A 177 13.98 -16.01 14.18
N GLN A 178 15.18 -16.18 14.74
CA GLN A 178 16.29 -15.24 14.59
C GLN A 178 16.88 -15.20 13.18
N GLN A 179 16.65 -16.24 12.37
CA GLN A 179 17.12 -16.36 10.99
C GLN A 179 16.08 -15.91 9.96
N TYR A 180 14.82 -15.73 10.37
CA TYR A 180 13.73 -15.40 9.44
C TYR A 180 14.02 -14.12 8.63
N ALA A 181 14.41 -13.04 9.31
CA ALA A 181 14.69 -11.77 8.65
C ALA A 181 15.85 -11.86 7.64
N SER A 182 16.93 -12.58 7.97
CA SER A 182 18.06 -12.76 7.06
C SER A 182 17.70 -13.66 5.87
N GLU A 183 16.83 -14.66 6.07
CA GLU A 183 16.36 -15.51 4.98
C GLU A 183 15.45 -14.75 4.01
N ILE A 184 14.54 -13.90 4.48
CA ILE A 184 13.77 -12.99 3.62
C ILE A 184 14.70 -12.09 2.80
N GLN A 185 15.74 -11.51 3.42
CA GLN A 185 16.72 -10.71 2.69
C GLN A 185 17.47 -11.54 1.64
N ARG A 186 17.87 -12.78 1.99
CA ARG A 186 18.53 -13.68 1.05
C ARG A 186 17.64 -13.97 -0.16
N LEU A 187 16.38 -14.30 0.04
CA LEU A 187 15.41 -14.55 -1.03
C LEU A 187 15.15 -13.31 -1.88
N ALA A 188 15.10 -12.12 -1.25
CA ALA A 188 14.98 -10.85 -1.96
C ALA A 188 16.14 -10.63 -2.94
N GLN A 189 17.38 -10.89 -2.50
CA GLN A 189 18.59 -10.74 -3.34
C GLN A 189 18.66 -11.71 -4.51
N LEU A 190 17.83 -12.76 -4.53
CA LEU A 190 17.74 -13.66 -5.67
C LEU A 190 16.92 -13.07 -6.84
N ASN A 191 16.17 -11.97 -6.63
CA ASN A 191 15.42 -11.34 -7.70
C ASN A 191 16.38 -10.60 -8.65
N PRO A 192 16.51 -11.02 -9.94
CA PRO A 192 17.43 -10.40 -10.88
C PRO A 192 17.07 -8.93 -11.21
N HIS A 193 15.83 -8.52 -10.94
CA HIS A 193 15.32 -7.17 -11.19
C HIS A 193 15.18 -6.35 -9.90
N LEU A 194 15.74 -6.80 -8.77
CA LEU A 194 15.53 -6.17 -7.46
C LEU A 194 15.83 -4.67 -7.46
N SER A 195 16.99 -4.27 -7.99
CA SER A 195 17.42 -2.88 -7.98
C SER A 195 16.51 -2.01 -8.83
N GLN A 196 16.25 -2.40 -10.08
CA GLN A 196 15.41 -1.64 -11.00
C GLN A 196 13.96 -1.55 -10.51
N ARG A 197 13.41 -2.64 -9.96
CA ARG A 197 12.04 -2.62 -9.39
C ARG A 197 11.95 -1.75 -8.14
N ARG A 198 13.00 -1.68 -7.31
CA ARG A 198 13.05 -0.75 -6.18
C ARG A 198 13.14 0.70 -6.63
N ILE A 199 13.87 0.99 -7.70
CA ILE A 199 13.91 2.32 -8.33
C ILE A 199 12.52 2.69 -8.83
N TRP A 200 11.93 1.84 -9.66
CA TRP A 200 10.58 2.02 -10.17
C TRP A 200 9.55 2.29 -9.07
N ARG A 201 9.58 1.49 -7.98
CA ARG A 201 8.62 1.65 -6.88
C ARG A 201 8.77 3.00 -6.18
N GLY A 202 10.00 3.43 -5.90
CA GLY A 202 10.26 4.74 -5.26
C GLY A 202 9.83 5.90 -6.15
N VAL A 203 10.25 5.88 -7.42
CA VAL A 203 9.82 6.86 -8.43
C VAL A 203 8.30 6.90 -8.56
N ARG A 204 7.63 5.74 -8.67
CA ARG A 204 6.16 5.67 -8.79
C ARG A 204 5.47 6.26 -7.57
N GLN A 205 5.97 6.02 -6.36
CA GLN A 205 5.38 6.55 -5.13
C GLN A 205 5.52 8.08 -5.04
N ILE A 206 6.69 8.62 -5.39
CA ILE A 206 6.90 10.08 -5.43
C ILE A 206 6.05 10.71 -6.54
N ARG A 207 6.04 10.11 -7.72
CA ARG A 207 5.24 10.56 -8.87
C ARG A 207 3.75 10.58 -8.54
N PHE A 208 3.22 9.57 -7.87
CA PHE A 208 1.82 9.56 -7.41
C PHE A 208 1.51 10.79 -6.56
N GLN A 209 2.41 11.19 -5.66
CA GLN A 209 2.21 12.38 -4.83
C GLN A 209 2.22 13.71 -5.61
N MET A 210 2.75 13.72 -6.83
CA MET A 210 2.84 14.90 -7.70
C MET A 210 1.76 14.95 -8.78
N THR A 211 1.15 13.81 -9.10
CA THR A 211 0.23 13.64 -10.24
C THR A 211 -1.21 13.34 -9.82
N ASP A 212 -1.41 12.69 -8.67
CA ASP A 212 -2.74 12.54 -8.09
C ASP A 212 -3.23 13.87 -7.53
N ARG A 213 -4.41 14.32 -7.98
CA ARG A 213 -4.93 15.67 -7.67
C ARG A 213 -5.08 15.89 -6.16
N LEU A 214 -5.54 14.90 -5.41
CA LEU A 214 -5.67 15.01 -3.95
C LEU A 214 -4.28 15.13 -3.32
N GLN A 215 -3.34 14.25 -3.69
CA GLN A 215 -2.01 14.24 -3.09
C GLN A 215 -1.21 15.52 -3.31
N ILE A 216 -1.21 16.06 -4.54
CA ILE A 216 -0.48 17.30 -4.83
C ILE A 216 -1.16 18.51 -4.20
N THR A 217 -2.50 18.50 -4.11
CA THR A 217 -3.26 19.56 -3.42
C THR A 217 -2.89 19.61 -1.95
N VAL A 218 -2.88 18.46 -1.26
CA VAL A 218 -2.44 18.39 0.15
C VAL A 218 -0.99 18.82 0.28
N ALA A 219 -0.09 18.37 -0.62
CA ALA A 219 1.32 18.75 -0.58
C ALA A 219 1.54 20.26 -0.71
N ALA A 220 0.80 20.91 -1.61
CA ALA A 220 0.85 22.37 -1.80
C ALA A 220 0.19 23.12 -0.64
N ALA A 221 -0.95 22.66 -0.14
CA ALA A 221 -1.64 23.29 0.98
C ALA A 221 -0.79 23.26 2.25
N CYS A 222 -0.12 22.13 2.55
CA CYS A 222 0.86 22.03 3.63
C CYS A 222 2.06 22.98 3.44
N GLY A 223 2.57 23.10 2.20
CA GLY A 223 3.66 24.01 1.88
C GLY A 223 3.32 25.50 1.96
N ALA A 224 2.04 25.84 1.73
CA ALA A 224 1.54 27.21 1.75
C ALA A 224 1.18 27.73 3.16
N VAL A 225 1.36 26.92 4.21
CA VAL A 225 1.14 27.38 5.59
C VAL A 225 2.17 28.44 5.95
N ALA A 226 1.70 29.56 6.53
CA ALA A 226 2.53 30.67 6.97
C ALA A 226 2.53 30.77 8.52
N PRO A 227 3.62 31.28 9.14
CA PRO A 227 4.85 31.77 8.52
C PRO A 227 5.81 30.67 8.06
N GLU A 228 5.59 29.43 8.48
CA GLU A 228 6.44 28.28 8.17
C GLU A 228 5.61 27.11 7.63
N PRO A 229 6.03 26.47 6.52
CA PRO A 229 5.39 25.28 5.99
C PRO A 229 5.17 24.19 7.03
N GLU A 230 4.14 23.37 6.83
CA GLU A 230 3.98 22.09 7.51
C GLU A 230 4.43 20.95 6.60
N LEU A 231 5.14 19.96 7.14
CA LEU A 231 5.60 18.81 6.38
C LEU A 231 4.50 17.75 6.32
N LYS A 232 4.03 17.43 5.12
CA LYS A 232 3.09 16.33 4.87
C LYS A 232 3.73 15.00 5.26
N LEU A 233 3.07 14.24 6.14
CA LEU A 233 3.51 12.89 6.58
C LEU A 233 2.56 11.77 6.14
N MET A 234 1.26 12.06 5.99
CA MET A 234 0.27 11.06 5.54
C MET A 234 -1.03 11.75 5.12
N VAL A 235 -1.74 11.17 4.15
CA VAL A 235 -3.14 11.50 3.82
C VAL A 235 -4.01 10.33 4.23
N LEU A 236 -5.08 10.60 4.97
CA LEU A 236 -6.05 9.63 5.48
C LEU A 236 -7.29 9.60 4.59
N ALA A 237 -8.17 8.61 4.84
CA ALA A 237 -9.46 8.52 4.17
C ALA A 237 -10.30 9.80 4.38
N GLY A 238 -11.08 10.13 3.35
CA GLY A 238 -11.99 11.27 3.39
C GLY A 238 -13.33 10.92 4.03
N SER A 239 -13.99 11.92 4.58
CA SER A 239 -15.38 11.84 5.05
C SER A 239 -16.16 13.10 4.67
N SER A 240 -17.47 12.95 4.49
CA SER A 240 -18.37 14.09 4.31
C SER A 240 -18.50 14.84 5.63
N MET A 241 -18.25 16.14 5.63
CA MET A 241 -18.40 16.99 6.80
C MET A 241 -18.74 18.43 6.43
N GLU A 242 -19.25 19.19 7.41
CA GLU A 242 -19.47 20.62 7.25
C GLU A 242 -18.16 21.40 7.50
N VAL A 243 -17.74 22.19 6.52
CA VAL A 243 -16.58 23.08 6.58
C VAL A 243 -17.05 24.47 6.19
N GLU A 244 -16.85 25.47 7.06
CA GLU A 244 -17.26 26.87 6.82
C GLU A 244 -18.74 27.01 6.39
N GLY A 245 -19.63 26.14 6.90
CA GLY A 245 -21.06 26.14 6.60
C GLY A 245 -21.45 25.44 5.28
N GLN A 246 -20.51 24.75 4.64
CA GLN A 246 -20.74 23.98 3.41
C GLN A 246 -20.44 22.50 3.63
N GLN A 247 -21.24 21.61 3.02
CA GLN A 247 -20.97 20.18 3.04
C GLN A 247 -19.89 19.85 2.01
N CYS A 248 -18.75 19.36 2.50
CA CYS A 248 -17.55 19.09 1.71
C CYS A 248 -17.03 17.68 1.99
N MET A 249 -16.31 17.10 1.03
CA MET A 249 -15.45 15.94 1.29
C MET A 249 -14.12 16.43 1.85
N ALA A 250 -13.83 16.11 3.12
CA ALA A 250 -12.59 16.50 3.78
C ALA A 250 -11.72 15.27 4.07
N PHE A 251 -10.41 15.41 3.87
CA PHE A 251 -9.43 14.36 4.08
C PHE A 251 -8.58 14.67 5.31
N GLY A 252 -8.40 13.68 6.20
CA GLY A 252 -7.46 13.81 7.30
C GLY A 252 -6.02 13.88 6.76
N VAL A 253 -5.19 14.76 7.33
CA VAL A 253 -3.79 14.90 6.96
C VAL A 253 -2.94 14.86 8.23
N LYS A 254 -1.90 14.04 8.25
CA LYS A 254 -0.88 14.08 9.30
C LYS A 254 0.27 14.95 8.83
N THR A 255 0.64 15.93 9.64
CA THR A 255 1.83 16.77 9.44
C THR A 255 2.82 16.60 10.59
N ASP A 256 4.00 17.19 10.46
CA ASP A 256 4.96 17.33 11.55
C ASP A 256 4.45 18.22 12.69
N LYS A 257 3.47 19.09 12.44
CA LYS A 257 2.82 19.96 13.42
C LYS A 257 1.45 19.44 13.91
N GLY A 258 1.08 18.21 13.57
CA GLY A 258 -0.08 17.51 14.10
C GLY A 258 -1.11 17.10 13.04
N ALA A 259 -2.34 16.80 13.48
CA ALA A 259 -3.43 16.43 12.58
C ALA A 259 -4.08 17.67 11.96
N ARG A 260 -4.44 17.58 10.69
CA ARG A 260 -5.11 18.62 9.88
C ARG A 260 -6.25 18.02 9.09
N LEU A 261 -7.11 18.89 8.55
CA LEU A 261 -8.11 18.55 7.54
C LEU A 261 -7.77 19.28 6.26
N CYS A 262 -7.87 18.59 5.12
CA CYS A 262 -7.77 19.21 3.82
C CYS A 262 -9.07 19.02 3.05
N VAL A 263 -9.66 20.14 2.63
CA VAL A 263 -10.75 20.15 1.65
C VAL A 263 -10.12 20.26 0.27
N TYR A 264 -10.55 19.38 -0.64
CA TYR A 264 -10.08 19.31 -2.01
C TYR A 264 -11.27 19.46 -2.97
N GLU A 265 -11.24 20.51 -3.78
CA GLU A 265 -12.28 20.86 -4.74
C GLU A 265 -11.66 21.30 -6.08
N ASP A 266 -12.50 21.57 -7.09
CA ASP A 266 -12.01 21.99 -8.41
C ASP A 266 -11.29 23.34 -8.39
N ALA A 267 -11.65 24.22 -7.46
CA ALA A 267 -11.00 25.52 -7.27
C ALA A 267 -9.60 25.42 -6.62
N GLY A 268 -9.28 24.29 -5.97
CA GLY A 268 -8.00 24.05 -5.32
C GLY A 268 -8.13 23.34 -3.97
N GLY A 269 -7.27 23.71 -3.03
CA GLY A 269 -7.20 23.09 -1.71
C GLY A 269 -7.16 24.08 -0.57
N GLN A 270 -7.76 23.70 0.55
CA GLN A 270 -7.74 24.46 1.79
C GLN A 270 -7.32 23.52 2.92
N LEU A 271 -6.40 23.97 3.77
CA LEU A 271 -5.96 23.24 4.95
C LEU A 271 -6.52 23.89 6.20
N TYR A 272 -7.03 23.09 7.12
CA TYR A 272 -7.63 23.52 8.38
C TYR A 272 -7.00 22.80 9.58
N GLU A 273 -7.03 23.47 10.72
CA GLU A 273 -6.78 22.82 12.00
C GLU A 273 -7.83 21.74 12.29
N TYR A 274 -7.45 20.72 13.05
CA TYR A 274 -8.35 19.70 13.55
C TYR A 274 -8.81 20.06 14.98
N GLY A 275 -10.03 20.60 15.11
CA GLY A 275 -10.70 20.99 16.36
C GLY A 275 -10.07 22.18 17.11
N PRO A 276 -10.83 22.93 17.93
CA PRO A 276 -10.28 24.04 18.71
C PRO A 276 -9.42 23.52 19.88
N GLY A 277 -8.12 23.83 19.88
CA GLY A 277 -7.23 23.69 21.05
C GLY A 277 -6.74 22.28 21.40
N SER A 278 -6.82 21.29 20.51
CA SER A 278 -6.41 19.92 20.84
C SER A 278 -4.92 19.67 20.59
N GLN A 279 -4.21 19.21 21.62
CA GLN A 279 -2.95 18.48 21.42
C GLN A 279 -3.20 17.33 20.44
N SER A 280 -2.21 17.04 19.59
CA SER A 280 -2.27 15.91 18.66
C SER A 280 -2.77 14.65 19.39
N PRO A 281 -3.86 14.00 18.93
CA PRO A 281 -4.36 12.78 19.55
C PRO A 281 -3.24 11.73 19.60
N LYS A 282 -3.15 10.99 20.70
CA LYS A 282 -2.19 9.88 20.77
C LYS A 282 -2.59 8.79 19.75
N PRO A 283 -1.65 7.96 19.25
CA PRO A 283 -1.95 6.94 18.25
C PRO A 283 -3.10 5.98 18.61
N ALA A 284 -3.30 5.70 19.90
CA ALA A 284 -4.39 4.84 20.37
C ALA A 284 -5.77 5.53 20.31
N GLU A 285 -5.83 6.85 20.46
CA GLU A 285 -7.06 7.66 20.40
C GLU A 285 -7.51 7.88 18.96
N MET A 286 -6.57 7.85 18.00
CA MET A 286 -6.86 7.94 16.58
C MET A 286 -7.79 6.82 16.08
N HIS A 287 -7.66 5.59 16.59
CA HIS A 287 -8.49 4.46 16.15
C HIS A 287 -9.97 4.62 16.55
N GLU A 288 -10.26 5.28 17.66
CA GLU A 288 -11.63 5.55 18.12
C GLU A 288 -12.22 6.84 17.52
N ILE A 289 -11.40 7.85 17.25
CA ILE A 289 -11.80 9.04 16.47
C ILE A 289 -12.25 8.65 15.06
N LEU A 290 -11.54 7.71 14.43
CA LEU A 290 -11.89 7.18 13.10
C LEU A 290 -13.24 6.47 13.06
N LYS A 291 -13.74 5.95 14.19
CA LYS A 291 -15.04 5.27 14.27
C LYS A 291 -16.23 6.21 14.48
N SER A 292 -16.01 7.44 14.96
CA SER A 292 -17.10 8.27 15.50
C SER A 292 -17.17 9.72 15.02
N PHE A 293 -16.19 10.23 14.24
CA PHE A 293 -16.16 11.58 13.59
C PHE A 293 -17.23 12.58 14.11
N PRO A 294 -17.11 13.11 15.35
CA PRO A 294 -18.13 14.00 15.89
C PRO A 294 -18.17 15.35 15.13
N PRO A 295 -19.34 16.01 14.98
CA PRO A 295 -19.56 17.11 14.02
C PRO A 295 -18.85 18.46 14.29
N SER A 296 -18.01 18.61 15.33
CA SER A 296 -17.42 19.90 15.74
C SER A 296 -15.88 19.93 15.64
N LEU A 297 -15.33 19.55 14.48
CA LEU A 297 -13.90 19.18 14.33
C LEU A 297 -13.08 20.08 13.38
N VAL A 298 -13.66 21.12 12.78
CA VAL A 298 -12.91 22.00 11.87
C VAL A 298 -12.48 23.27 12.62
N GLY A 299 -11.17 23.46 12.77
CA GLY A 299 -10.59 24.65 13.39
C GLY A 299 -10.30 25.75 12.36
N GLY A 300 -9.33 26.61 12.66
CA GLY A 300 -8.98 27.73 11.78
C GLY A 300 -8.42 27.28 10.44
N ARG A 301 -8.71 28.04 9.37
CA ARG A 301 -8.09 27.83 8.06
C ARG A 301 -6.63 28.29 8.10
N LEU A 302 -5.72 27.38 7.75
CA LEU A 302 -4.27 27.59 7.80
C LEU A 302 -3.70 28.04 6.46
N SER A 303 -4.22 27.53 5.36
CA SER A 303 -3.75 27.87 4.01
C SER A 303 -4.83 27.67 2.95
N VAL A 304 -4.63 28.33 1.81
CA VAL A 304 -5.44 28.18 0.60
C VAL A 304 -4.49 28.13 -0.59
N VAL A 305 -4.68 27.14 -1.45
CA VAL A 305 -3.93 26.99 -2.71
C VAL A 305 -4.90 26.89 -3.87
N GLY A 306 -4.68 27.72 -4.90
CA GLY A 306 -5.53 27.74 -6.08
C GLY A 306 -5.19 26.63 -7.07
N ALA A 307 -6.15 26.25 -7.91
CA ALA A 307 -6.00 25.21 -8.93
C ALA A 307 -4.86 25.50 -9.93
N ASP A 308 -4.56 26.77 -10.23
CA ASP A 308 -3.43 27.15 -11.09
C ASP A 308 -2.08 26.78 -10.47
N ALA A 309 -1.90 27.03 -9.17
CA ALA A 309 -0.68 26.64 -8.47
C ALA A 309 -0.50 25.13 -8.47
N ILE A 310 -1.58 24.37 -8.22
CA ILE A 310 -1.57 22.90 -8.24
C ILE A 310 -1.20 22.38 -9.64
N ARG A 311 -1.82 22.91 -10.69
CA ARG A 311 -1.49 22.55 -12.08
C ARG A 311 -0.04 22.89 -12.43
N ASN A 312 0.46 24.03 -11.97
CA ASN A 312 1.84 24.43 -12.19
C ASN A 312 2.83 23.48 -11.51
N PHE A 313 2.60 23.10 -10.25
CA PHE A 313 3.44 22.09 -9.59
C PHE A 313 3.49 20.77 -10.37
N SER A 314 2.33 20.21 -10.76
CA SER A 314 2.30 18.95 -11.52
C SER A 314 3.01 19.08 -12.87
N ARG A 315 2.76 20.17 -13.61
CA ARG A 315 3.40 20.44 -14.91
C ARG A 315 4.92 20.55 -14.77
N ILE A 316 5.41 21.35 -13.84
CA ILE A 316 6.85 21.56 -13.62
C ILE A 316 7.51 20.28 -13.10
N ALA A 317 6.84 19.54 -12.21
CA ALA A 317 7.31 18.25 -11.74
C ALA A 317 7.51 17.26 -12.89
N GLU A 318 6.57 17.21 -13.84
CA GLU A 318 6.67 16.35 -15.01
C GLU A 318 7.78 16.80 -15.97
N GLN A 319 7.84 18.10 -16.30
CA GLN A 319 8.88 18.66 -17.17
C GLN A 319 10.29 18.38 -16.63
N ASN A 320 10.48 18.55 -15.32
CA ASN A 320 11.78 18.42 -14.68
C ASN A 320 12.11 16.98 -14.25
N LEU A 321 11.23 16.00 -14.53
CA LEU A 321 11.37 14.62 -14.03
C LEU A 321 11.60 14.60 -12.50
N ALA A 322 10.82 15.40 -11.76
CA ALA A 322 11.06 15.66 -10.35
C ALA A 322 11.00 14.38 -9.50
N ALA A 323 10.14 13.42 -9.86
CA ALA A 323 10.06 12.16 -9.13
C ALA A 323 11.35 11.33 -9.24
N GLU A 324 11.90 11.22 -10.45
CA GLU A 324 13.18 10.56 -10.72
C GLU A 324 14.33 11.30 -10.05
N ALA A 325 14.34 12.63 -10.14
CA ALA A 325 15.38 13.46 -9.56
C ALA A 325 15.43 13.34 -8.03
N ILE A 326 14.27 13.41 -7.35
CA ILE A 326 14.17 13.24 -5.90
C ILE A 326 14.59 11.83 -5.49
N ASP A 327 14.06 10.79 -6.14
CA ASP A 327 14.43 9.40 -5.83
C ASP A 327 15.95 9.18 -5.98
N LEU A 328 16.55 9.69 -7.05
CA LEU A 328 17.99 9.61 -7.30
C LEU A 328 18.82 10.36 -6.25
N LEU A 329 18.44 11.58 -5.89
CA LEU A 329 19.12 12.38 -4.86
C LEU A 329 19.07 11.68 -3.49
N LEU A 330 17.90 11.16 -3.09
CA LEU A 330 17.75 10.42 -1.83
C LEU A 330 18.68 9.19 -1.81
N ARG A 331 18.69 8.39 -2.88
CA ARG A 331 19.59 7.21 -2.96
C ARG A 331 21.06 7.57 -2.91
N LYS A 332 21.49 8.59 -3.65
CA LYS A 332 22.88 9.07 -3.64
C LYS A 332 23.32 9.61 -2.29
N SER A 333 22.38 10.16 -1.50
CA SER A 333 22.61 10.58 -0.11
C SER A 333 22.52 9.43 0.91
N GLY A 334 22.26 8.19 0.49
CA GLY A 334 22.08 7.04 1.40
C GLY A 334 20.77 7.07 2.19
N LEU A 335 19.79 7.87 1.77
CA LEU A 335 18.47 7.97 2.39
C LEU A 335 17.47 6.99 1.75
N ASP A 336 16.45 6.59 2.51
CA ASP A 336 15.36 5.75 2.00
C ASP A 336 14.51 6.58 1.01
N PRO A 337 14.36 6.15 -0.25
CA PRO A 337 13.55 6.82 -1.26
C PRO A 337 12.03 6.81 -0.96
N THR A 338 11.59 6.07 0.06
CA THR A 338 10.22 6.09 0.56
C THR A 338 9.95 7.41 1.30
N ALA A 339 9.76 8.48 0.54
CA ALA A 339 9.61 9.83 1.06
C ALA A 339 8.19 10.39 0.87
N MET A 340 7.76 11.20 1.85
CA MET A 340 6.58 12.04 1.73
C MET A 340 6.98 13.43 1.21
N ILE A 341 6.22 13.94 0.25
CA ILE A 341 6.55 15.16 -0.48
C ILE A 341 5.63 16.30 -0.09
N THR A 342 6.22 17.44 0.28
CA THR A 342 5.55 18.73 0.48
C THR A 342 6.04 19.70 -0.59
N ALA A 343 5.11 20.41 -1.25
CA ALA A 343 5.42 21.31 -2.36
C ALA A 343 5.53 22.74 -1.83
N LEU A 344 6.66 23.41 -2.03
CA LEU A 344 6.97 24.68 -1.34
C LEU A 344 6.82 25.89 -2.25
N ASP A 345 7.46 25.84 -3.42
CA ASP A 345 7.47 26.95 -4.36
C ASP A 345 7.61 26.42 -5.79
N VAL A 346 7.04 27.15 -6.74
CA VAL A 346 7.07 26.82 -8.17
C VAL A 346 7.20 28.06 -9.04
N SER A 347 8.13 28.03 -9.99
CA SER A 347 8.30 29.02 -11.05
C SER A 347 8.27 28.35 -12.42
N ASP A 348 8.57 29.09 -13.48
CA ASP A 348 8.46 28.61 -14.87
C ASP A 348 9.35 27.40 -15.19
N ASP A 349 10.47 27.23 -14.49
CA ASP A 349 11.48 26.19 -14.73
C ASP A 349 11.96 25.48 -13.45
N ARG A 350 11.48 25.89 -12.27
CA ARG A 350 11.93 25.38 -10.96
C ARG A 350 10.73 24.97 -10.10
N ALA A 351 10.89 23.88 -9.36
CA ALA A 351 10.03 23.59 -8.21
C ALA A 351 10.89 23.20 -7.00
N ALA A 352 10.46 23.65 -5.82
CA ALA A 352 11.08 23.34 -4.54
C ALA A 352 10.18 22.42 -3.70
N TRP A 353 10.79 21.42 -3.08
CA TRP A 353 10.11 20.33 -2.39
C TRP A 353 10.79 20.04 -1.06
N HIS A 354 10.02 19.74 -0.02
CA HIS A 354 10.54 18.97 1.11
C HIS A 354 10.26 17.49 0.88
N ALA A 355 11.30 16.67 1.00
CA ALA A 355 11.19 15.21 1.04
C ALA A 355 11.47 14.71 2.47
N VAL A 356 10.47 14.08 3.09
CA VAL A 356 10.57 13.53 4.44
C VAL A 356 10.72 12.01 4.37
N THR A 357 11.82 11.51 4.88
CA THR A 357 12.16 10.08 4.92
C THR A 357 12.58 9.69 6.34
N GLY A 358 11.79 8.82 6.98
CA GLY A 358 11.96 8.50 8.40
C GLY A 358 11.88 9.75 9.28
N LYS A 359 13.00 10.13 9.91
CA LYS A 359 13.12 11.34 10.74
C LYS A 359 13.87 12.48 10.04
N THR A 360 14.27 12.28 8.78
CA THR A 360 15.07 13.23 8.02
C THR A 360 14.18 13.98 7.05
N CYS A 361 14.34 15.30 7.00
CA CYS A 361 13.75 16.16 5.99
C CYS A 361 14.88 16.79 5.17
N VAL A 362 14.75 16.77 3.84
CA VAL A 362 15.69 17.43 2.93
C VAL A 362 14.93 18.38 2.00
N LEU A 363 15.51 19.55 1.75
CA LEU A 363 15.05 20.50 0.75
C LEU A 363 15.63 20.10 -0.61
N ILE A 364 14.78 19.95 -1.61
CA ILE A 364 15.17 19.59 -2.97
C ILE A 364 14.61 20.61 -3.95
N GLU A 365 15.47 21.09 -4.84
CA GLU A 365 15.09 21.93 -5.99
C GLU A 365 15.25 21.13 -7.28
N THR A 366 14.21 21.10 -8.10
CA THR A 366 14.21 20.45 -9.42
C THR A 366 14.12 21.50 -10.51
N LEU A 367 15.09 21.50 -11.43
CA LEU A 367 15.19 22.38 -12.59
C LEU A 367 15.17 21.57 -13.89
N GLY A 368 15.05 22.23 -15.03
CA GLY A 368 15.02 21.56 -16.34
C GLY A 368 16.31 20.79 -16.67
N ASP A 369 17.47 21.26 -16.20
CA ASP A 369 18.79 20.71 -16.53
C ASP A 369 19.47 19.94 -15.37
N ARG A 370 18.96 20.05 -14.13
CA ARG A 370 19.53 19.44 -12.92
C ARG A 370 18.54 19.41 -11.76
N ALA A 371 18.92 18.72 -10.69
CA ALA A 371 18.28 18.85 -9.38
C ALA A 371 19.31 18.93 -8.26
N ASN A 372 18.96 19.65 -7.20
CA ASN A 372 19.84 19.91 -6.06
C ASN A 372 19.17 19.47 -4.77
N MET A 373 19.91 18.77 -3.90
CA MET A 373 19.60 18.70 -2.48
C MET A 373 20.30 19.87 -1.79
N ILE A 374 19.54 20.72 -1.11
CA ILE A 374 20.02 21.95 -0.49
C ILE A 374 20.48 21.66 0.94
N GLY A 375 21.69 22.12 1.27
CA GLY A 375 22.28 21.99 2.60
C GLY A 375 21.78 23.06 3.58
N PRO A 376 22.12 22.94 4.87
CA PRO A 376 21.72 23.89 5.90
C PRO A 376 22.23 25.33 5.67
N ASP A 377 23.29 25.48 4.87
CA ASP A 377 23.87 26.77 4.49
C ASP A 377 23.15 27.42 3.29
N GLY A 378 22.07 26.80 2.79
CA GLY A 378 21.32 27.26 1.63
C GLY A 378 22.00 26.98 0.28
N ARG A 379 23.10 26.22 0.25
CA ARG A 379 23.81 25.87 -0.98
C ARG A 379 23.55 24.42 -1.38
N PRO A 380 23.69 24.05 -2.67
CA PRO A 380 23.60 22.65 -3.08
C PRO A 380 24.65 21.79 -2.34
N ALA A 381 24.18 20.84 -1.55
CA ALA A 381 25.01 19.82 -0.90
C ALA A 381 25.25 18.62 -1.83
N LEU A 382 24.30 18.34 -2.73
CA LEU A 382 24.39 17.31 -3.75
C LEU A 382 23.63 17.77 -5.00
N THR A 383 24.22 17.57 -6.18
CA THR A 383 23.60 17.88 -7.47
C THR A 383 23.58 16.64 -8.36
N VAL A 384 22.51 16.49 -9.12
CA VAL A 384 22.38 15.51 -10.21
C VAL A 384 22.02 16.21 -11.50
N THR A 385 22.66 15.82 -12.59
CA THR A 385 22.45 16.38 -13.93
C THR A 385 21.24 15.77 -14.62
N ARG A 386 20.70 16.43 -15.65
CA ARG A 386 19.62 15.90 -16.49
C ARG A 386 19.94 14.51 -17.06
N ALA A 387 21.15 14.30 -17.54
CA ALA A 387 21.58 13.02 -18.09
C ALA A 387 21.57 11.89 -17.05
N GLU A 388 21.89 12.19 -15.79
CA GLU A 388 21.78 11.21 -14.70
C GLU A 388 20.32 10.92 -14.34
N ILE A 389 19.46 11.95 -14.32
CA ILE A 389 18.03 11.82 -14.08
C ILE A 389 17.38 10.94 -15.17
N GLU A 390 17.71 11.17 -16.44
CA GLU A 390 17.16 10.38 -17.56
C GLU A 390 17.64 8.92 -17.55
N ARG A 391 18.91 8.68 -17.15
CA ARG A 391 19.40 7.31 -16.94
C ARG A 391 18.63 6.61 -15.82
N HIS A 392 18.39 7.32 -14.73
CA HIS A 392 17.61 6.80 -13.60
C HIS A 392 16.15 6.52 -14.00
N ALA A 393 15.56 7.38 -14.85
CA ALA A 393 14.25 7.15 -15.45
C ALA A 393 14.23 5.87 -16.30
N ALA A 394 15.28 5.63 -17.10
CA ALA A 394 15.42 4.41 -17.89
C ALA A 394 15.55 3.16 -17.01
N GLU A 395 16.29 3.22 -15.90
CA GLU A 395 16.35 2.12 -14.91
C GLU A 395 14.98 1.86 -14.26
N ALA A 396 14.23 2.91 -13.93
CA ALA A 396 12.86 2.80 -13.45
C ALA A 396 11.93 2.14 -14.49
N ALA A 397 12.10 2.46 -15.78
CA ALA A 397 11.34 1.85 -16.86
C ALA A 397 11.66 0.35 -17.01
N VAL A 398 12.93 -0.06 -16.93
CA VAL A 398 13.31 -1.49 -16.89
C VAL A 398 12.64 -2.20 -15.72
N GLY A 399 12.58 -1.56 -14.56
CA GLY A 399 11.88 -2.07 -13.37
C GLY A 399 10.39 -2.29 -13.64
N ARG A 400 9.70 -1.30 -14.23
CA ARG A 400 8.30 -1.40 -14.64
C ARG A 400 8.09 -2.55 -15.64
N ASP A 401 8.91 -2.61 -16.68
CA ASP A 401 8.70 -3.55 -17.79
C ASP A 401 8.96 -4.99 -17.33
N SER A 402 9.91 -5.19 -16.41
CA SER A 402 10.13 -6.50 -15.75
C SER A 402 8.93 -7.00 -14.94
N LEU A 403 8.02 -6.10 -14.57
CA LEU A 403 6.77 -6.43 -13.89
C LEU A 403 5.68 -6.76 -14.91
N GLU A 404 5.69 -6.21 -16.11
CA GLU A 404 4.65 -6.44 -17.13
C GLU A 404 4.92 -7.72 -17.93
N ILE A 405 6.17 -7.95 -18.32
CA ILE A 405 6.58 -9.08 -19.16
C ILE A 405 6.46 -10.42 -18.38
N GLN A 406 6.05 -11.49 -19.08
CA GLN A 406 5.58 -12.81 -18.61
C GLN A 406 4.07 -12.93 -18.40
N ALA A 407 3.30 -12.59 -19.44
CA ALA A 407 1.98 -13.18 -19.71
C ALA A 407 2.17 -14.41 -20.60
#